data_AF-A0A645EUW3-F1
#
_entry.id   AF-A0A645EUW3-F1
#
_cell.length_a   1.000
_cell.length_b   1.000
_cell.length_c   1.000
_cell.angle_alpha   90.00
_cell.angle_beta   90.00
_cell.angle_gamma   90.00
#
_symmetry.space_group_name_H-M   'P 1'
#
loop_
_entity.id
_entity.type
_entity.pdbx_description
1 polymer ?
#
loop_
_entity_poly.entity_id
_entity_poly.type
_entity_poly.pdbx_seq_one_letter_code
_entity_poly.pdbx_strand_id
1 'polypeptide(L)' 'MEILRDCIGRIACKGDASTGLIETLYKGHKTRTMIPIGEKFIIEREDTVTTVTRISNKIFHVESYRRAA' A
#
# COMPACT_ATOMS: atom_id res chain seq x y z
N MET A 1 8.97 -0.58 -9.72
CA MET A 1 7.88 -0.14 -8.83
C MET A 1 6.55 -0.46 -9.48
N GLU A 2 5.68 -1.17 -8.77
CA GLU A 2 4.31 -1.49 -9.17
C GLU A 2 3.30 -0.55 -8.53
N ILE A 3 2.14 -0.39 -9.16
CA ILE A 3 1.02 0.42 -8.65
C ILE A 3 0.09 -0.51 -7.89
N LEU A 4 -0.12 -0.23 -6.60
CA LEU A 4 -1.03 -0.97 -5.74
C LEU A 4 -2.32 -0.16 -5.60
N ARG A 5 -3.45 -0.78 -5.90
CA ARG A 5 -4.77 -0.14 -5.91
C ARG A 5 -5.61 -0.58 -4.73
N ASP A 6 -6.50 0.30 -4.29
CA ASP A 6 -7.53 -0.03 -3.30
C ASP A 6 -8.75 -0.71 -3.97
N CYS A 7 -9.70 -1.12 -3.13
CA CYS A 7 -10.91 -1.84 -3.54
C CYS A 7 -11.85 -1.05 -4.46
N ILE A 8 -11.66 0.26 -4.59
CA ILE A 8 -12.42 1.12 -5.50
C ILE A 8 -11.60 1.53 -6.72
N GLY A 9 -10.41 0.95 -6.89
CA GLY A 9 -9.55 1.13 -8.05
C GLY A 9 -8.66 2.38 -8.03
N ARG A 10 -8.64 3.17 -6.95
CA ARG A 10 -7.72 4.32 -6.82
C ARG A 10 -6.33 3.82 -6.47
N ILE A 11 -5.32 4.63 -6.77
CA ILE A 11 -3.93 4.31 -6.40
C ILE A 11 -3.80 4.46 -4.89
N ALA A 12 -3.58 3.37 -4.17
CA ALA A 12 -3.29 3.39 -2.74
C ALA A 12 -1.82 3.82 -2.53
N CYS A 13 -0.91 3.14 -3.21
CA CYS A 13 0.53 3.40 -3.15
C CYS A 13 1.27 2.84 -4.36
N LYS A 14 2.57 3.10 -4.42
CA LYS A 14 3.52 2.44 -5.30
C LYS A 14 4.52 1.67 -4.46
N GLY A 15 4.83 0.44 -4.85
CA GLY A 15 5.74 -0.44 -4.13
C GLY A 15 6.87 -0.94 -5.00
N ASP A 16 8.04 -1.17 -4.43
CA ASP A 16 9.09 -2.02 -4.99
C ASP A 16 9.36 -3.18 -4.04
N ALA A 17 8.93 -4.39 -4.41
CA ALA A 17 9.05 -5.55 -3.56
C ALA A 17 10.50 -6.00 -3.38
N SER A 18 11.41 -5.65 -4.31
CA SER A 18 12.82 -6.03 -4.22
C SER A 18 13.54 -5.28 -3.10
N THR A 19 13.27 -3.98 -2.97
CA THR A 19 13.85 -3.12 -1.93
C THR A 19 12.97 -3.02 -0.69
N GLY A 20 11.67 -3.22 -0.81
CA GLY A 20 10.67 -2.98 0.22
C GLY A 20 10.19 -1.53 0.28
N LEU A 21 10.62 -0.68 -0.66
CA LEU A 21 10.21 0.71 -0.70
C LEU A 21 8.73 0.84 -1.04
N ILE A 22 7.97 1.51 -0.18
CA ILE A 22 6.58 1.90 -0.42
C ILE A 22 6.49 3.43 -0.41
N GLU A 23 5.72 3.95 -1.35
CA GLU A 23 5.44 5.37 -1.51
C GLU A 23 3.93 5.61 -1.63
N THR A 24 3.40 6.50 -0.80
CA THR A 24 2.03 7.00 -0.90
C THR A 24 2.03 8.48 -1.25
N LEU A 25 1.06 8.88 -2.08
CA LEU A 25 0.77 10.28 -2.36
C LEU A 25 -0.70 10.52 -2.06
N TYR A 26 -1.00 11.39 -1.11
CA TYR A 26 -2.36 11.69 -0.72
C TYR A 26 -2.50 13.18 -0.37
N LYS A 27 -3.42 13.88 -1.06
CA LYS A 27 -3.69 15.32 -0.88
C LYS A 27 -2.40 16.19 -0.87
N GLY A 28 -1.46 15.91 -1.77
CA GLY A 28 -0.18 16.62 -1.88
C GLY A 28 0.90 16.17 -0.89
N HIS A 29 0.56 15.36 0.11
CA HIS A 29 1.53 14.78 1.04
C HIS A 29 2.10 13.48 0.47
N LYS A 30 3.43 13.40 0.47
CA LYS A 30 4.18 12.25 -0.02
C LYS A 30 4.87 11.56 1.14
N THR A 31 4.49 10.32 1.42
CA THR A 31 5.09 9.49 2.48
C THR A 31 5.85 8.34 1.83
N ARG A 32 7.05 8.06 2.34
CA ARG A 32 7.88 6.93 1.91
C ARG A 32 8.38 6.18 3.11
N THR A 33 8.43 4.86 2.99
CA THR A 33 9.05 3.99 3.99
C THR A 33 9.59 2.74 3.33
N MET A 34 10.44 1.99 4.03
CA MET A 34 10.86 0.66 3.63
C MET A 34 10.21 -0.35 4.57
N ILE A 35 9.55 -1.36 4.01
CA ILE A 35 8.97 -2.45 4.80
C ILE A 35 9.78 -3.75 4.66
N PRO A 36 10.13 -4.42 5.76
CA PRO A 36 10.73 -5.76 5.74
C PRO A 36 9.78 -6.81 5.12
N ILE A 37 10.34 -7.96 4.75
CA ILE A 37 9.53 -9.12 4.35
C ILE A 37 8.76 -9.63 5.57
N GLY A 38 7.47 -9.94 5.40
CA GLY A 38 6.54 -10.35 6.46
C GLY A 38 5.76 -9.18 7.09
N GLU A 39 6.24 -7.96 6.92
CA GLU A 39 5.64 -6.77 7.53
C GLU A 39 4.52 -6.16 6.68
N LYS A 40 3.68 -5.38 7.37
CA LYS A 40 2.48 -4.75 6.80
C LYS A 40 2.59 -3.23 6.83
N PHE A 41 2.07 -2.60 5.80
CA PHE A 41 1.84 -1.16 5.72
C PHE A 41 0.36 -0.91 5.47
N ILE A 42 -0.27 -0.16 6.38
CA ILE A 42 -1.72 0.09 6.35
C ILE A 42 -1.96 1.53 5.93
N ILE A 43 -2.81 1.72 4.93
CA ILE A 43 -3.22 3.01 4.39
C ILE A 43 -4.70 3.18 4.69
N GLU A 44 -5.00 4.10 5.59
CA GLU A 44 -6.37 4.46 5.93
C GLU A 44 -6.70 5.80 5.28
N ARG A 45 -7.75 5.80 4.46
CA ARG A 45 -8.33 6.99 3.85
C ARG A 45 -9.75 7.19 4.39
N GLU A 46 -10.43 8.20 3.87
CA GLU A 46 -11.79 8.55 4.28
C GLU A 46 -12.75 7.36 4.13
N ASP A 47 -12.75 6.70 2.97
CA ASP A 47 -13.71 5.67 2.58
C ASP A 47 -13.13 4.25 2.49
N THR A 48 -11.81 4.08 2.56
CA THR A 48 -11.14 2.79 2.33
C THR A 48 -9.99 2.53 3.28
N VAL A 49 -9.78 1.26 3.63
CA VAL A 49 -8.57 0.74 4.26
C VAL A 49 -7.86 -0.18 3.28
N THR A 50 -6.55 -0.01 3.10
CA THR A 50 -5.70 -0.87 2.27
C THR A 50 -4.52 -1.36 3.09
N THR A 51 -4.34 -2.68 3.17
CA THR A 51 -3.21 -3.34 3.83
C THR A 51 -2.30 -3.92 2.77
N VAL A 52 -1.05 -3.46 2.75
CA VAL A 52 0.00 -3.97 1.87
C VAL A 52 0.97 -4.81 2.70
N THR A 53 1.07 -6.09 2.38
CA THR A 53 2.00 -7.01 3.05
C THR A 53 3.12 -7.37 2.08
N ARG A 54 4.38 -7.22 2.49
CA ARG A 54 5.51 -7.68 1.68
C ARG A 54 5.73 -9.17 1.90
N ILE A 55 5.25 -10.01 0.98
CA ILE A 55 5.35 -11.46 1.13
C ILE A 55 6.76 -11.96 0.78
N SER A 56 7.43 -11.33 -0.18
CA SER A 56 8.78 -11.70 -0.61
C SER A 56 9.52 -10.51 -1.21
N ASN A 57 10.74 -10.76 -1.69
CA ASN A 57 11.50 -9.79 -2.48
C ASN A 57 10.95 -9.57 -3.91
N LYS A 58 9.79 -10.16 -4.26
CA LYS A 58 9.21 -10.07 -5.61
C LYS A 58 7.75 -9.62 -5.62
N ILE A 59 7.02 -9.77 -4.51
CA ILE A 59 5.57 -9.62 -4.49
C ILE A 59 5.12 -8.91 -3.22
N PHE A 60 4.20 -7.96 -3.39
CA PHE A 60 3.31 -7.49 -2.34
C PHE A 60 1.94 -8.18 -2.45
N HIS A 61 1.37 -8.54 -1.31
CA HIS A 61 -0.04 -8.90 -1.21
C HIS A 61 -0.83 -7.68 -0.76
N VAL A 62 -1.96 -7.43 -1.41
CA VAL A 62 -2.80 -6.25 -1.15
C VAL A 62 -4.21 -6.69 -0.81
N GLU A 63 -4.67 -6.30 0.37
CA GLU A 63 -6.03 -6.46 0.83
C GLU A 63 -6.65 -5.08 1.01
N SER A 64 -7.91 -4.90 0.65
CA SER A 64 -8.58 -3.62 0.89
C SER A 64 -10.09 -3.77 0.97
N TYR A 65 -10.72 -2.88 1.72
CA TYR A 65 -12.16 -2.84 1.92
C TYR A 65 -12.64 -1.41 2.13
N ARG A 66 -13.94 -1.17 1.91
CA ARG A 66 -14.59 0.09 2.27
C ARG A 66 -14.83 0.15 3.77
N ARG A 67 -14.57 1.31 4.39
CA ARG A 67 -14.98 1.51 5.79
C ARG A 67 -16.50 1.40 5.90
N ALA A 68 -16.97 0.71 6.93
CA ALA A 68 -18.38 0.75 7.30
C ALA A 68 -18.71 2.18 7.78
N ALA A 69 -19.90 2.66 7.38
CA ALA A 69 -20.40 3.98 7.76
C ALA A 69 -20.74 4.07 9.25
#